data_AF-A0A0N0A0P8-F1
#
_entry.id   AF-A0A0N0A0P8-F1
#
_cell.length_a   1.000
_cell.length_b   1.000
_cell.length_c   1.000
_cell.angle_alpha   90.00
_cell.angle_beta   90.00
_cell.angle_gamma   90.00
#
_symmetry.space_group_name_H-M   'P 1'
#
loop_
_entity.id
_entity.type
_entity.pdbx_description
1 polymer ?
#
loop_
_entity_poly.entity_id
_entity_poly.type
_entity_poly.pdbx_seq_one_letter_code
_entity_poly.pdbx_strand_id
1 'polypeptide(L)'
;MSQKRSAAWALATLLGAAVLEIRTMASMRSALPGVKCDDYIGRIGMLAEINHQFSPALGLSDERLREDTAVRALEWQWQVASAEARAWITAVLGRDGSSVAEFIDVERIEREMARMQNEKP
;
A
#
# COMPACT_ATOMS: atom_id res chain seq x y z
N MET A 1 -10.32 -25.30 3.19
CA MET A 1 -9.14 -24.71 3.87
C MET A 1 -8.81 -23.42 3.15
N SER A 2 -9.07 -22.26 3.78
CA SER A 2 -8.69 -20.97 3.19
C SER A 2 -7.17 -20.82 3.31
N GLN A 3 -6.48 -20.72 2.18
CA GLN A 3 -5.03 -20.49 2.16
C GLN A 3 -4.78 -19.11 2.76
N LYS A 4 -4.07 -19.04 3.91
CA LYS A 4 -3.72 -17.76 4.51
C LYS A 4 -2.91 -16.95 3.51
N ARG A 5 -3.39 -15.76 3.17
CA ARG A 5 -2.68 -14.82 2.29
C ARG A 5 -1.50 -14.23 3.05
N SER A 6 -0.40 -13.99 2.36
CA SER A 6 0.84 -13.47 2.96
C SER A 6 0.96 -11.95 2.78
N ALA A 7 1.82 -11.31 3.56
CA ALA A 7 2.16 -9.89 3.41
C ALA A 7 2.74 -9.61 2.02
N ALA A 8 3.57 -10.53 1.48
CA ALA A 8 4.08 -10.40 0.11
C ALA A 8 2.95 -10.39 -0.93
N TRP A 9 1.89 -11.19 -0.73
CA TRP A 9 0.69 -11.14 -1.57
C TRP A 9 -0.01 -9.79 -1.46
N ALA A 10 -0.23 -9.28 -0.24
CA ALA A 10 -0.91 -8.01 -0.04
C ALA A 10 -0.17 -6.86 -0.74
N LEU A 11 1.16 -6.85 -0.66
CA LEU A 11 2.00 -5.89 -1.38
C LEU A 11 1.86 -5.98 -2.90
N ALA A 12 1.89 -7.19 -3.46
CA ALA A 12 1.71 -7.40 -4.88
C ALA A 12 0.33 -6.92 -5.36
N THR A 13 -0.72 -7.16 -4.58
CA THR A 13 -2.08 -6.68 -4.85
C THR A 13 -2.15 -5.15 -4.86
N LEU A 14 -1.58 -4.49 -3.86
CA LEU A 14 -1.54 -3.03 -3.79
C LEU A 14 -0.78 -2.42 -4.97
N LEU A 15 0.38 -2.98 -5.32
CA LEU A 15 1.17 -2.53 -6.47
C LEU A 15 0.38 -2.68 -7.78
N GLY A 16 -0.25 -3.85 -7.99
CA GLY A 16 -1.07 -4.11 -9.18
C GLY A 16 -2.25 -3.14 -9.29
N ALA A 17 -2.96 -2.89 -8.19
CA ALA A 17 -4.08 -1.95 -8.16
C ALA A 17 -3.63 -0.53 -8.52
N ALA A 18 -2.54 -0.05 -7.93
CA ALA A 18 -2.00 1.29 -8.20
C ALA A 18 -1.62 1.45 -9.68
N VAL A 19 -0.96 0.46 -10.29
CA VAL A 19 -0.60 0.49 -11.72
C VAL A 19 -1.86 0.55 -12.61
N LEU A 20 -2.89 -0.24 -12.30
CA LEU A 20 -4.14 -0.24 -13.06
C LEU A 20 -4.90 1.09 -12.94
N GLU A 21 -4.95 1.67 -11.75
CA GLU A 21 -5.56 2.98 -11.52
C GLU A 21 -4.85 4.08 -12.32
N ILE A 22 -3.51 4.12 -12.27
CA ILE A 22 -2.71 5.08 -13.05
C ILE A 22 -2.95 4.89 -14.55
N ARG A 23 -2.98 3.65 -15.04
CA ARG A 23 -3.26 3.36 -16.45
C ARG A 23 -4.66 3.85 -16.83
N THR A 24 -5.65 3.62 -15.97
CA THR A 24 -7.04 4.05 -16.20
C THR A 24 -7.13 5.56 -16.27
N MET A 25 -6.49 6.28 -15.34
CA MET A 25 -6.43 7.74 -15.36
C MET A 25 -5.75 8.28 -16.62
N ALA A 26 -4.63 7.67 -17.04
CA ALA A 26 -3.95 8.04 -18.28
C ALA A 26 -4.84 7.81 -19.51
N SER A 27 -5.55 6.67 -19.58
CA SER A 27 -6.51 6.39 -20.64
C SER A 27 -7.68 7.36 -20.65
N MET A 28 -8.24 7.70 -19.48
CA MET A 28 -9.34 8.67 -19.36
C MET A 28 -8.89 10.05 -19.83
N ARG A 29 -7.69 10.51 -19.45
CA ARG A 29 -7.13 11.78 -19.90
C ARG A 29 -6.94 11.82 -21.42
N SER A 30 -6.54 10.69 -22.02
CA SER A 30 -6.39 10.57 -23.48
C SER A 30 -7.73 10.53 -24.21
N ALA A 31 -8.75 9.86 -23.64
CA ALA A 31 -10.04 9.67 -24.28
C ALA A 31 -11.01 10.85 -24.08
N LEU A 32 -10.87 11.59 -22.98
CA LEU A 32 -11.76 12.68 -22.58
C LEU A 32 -10.95 13.94 -22.22
N PRO A 33 -10.47 14.69 -23.23
CA PRO A 33 -9.73 15.93 -23.00
C PRO A 33 -10.64 16.94 -22.28
N GLY A 34 -10.39 17.19 -21.00
CA GLY A 34 -11.19 18.09 -20.16
C GLY A 34 -11.64 17.48 -18.82
N VAL A 35 -11.60 16.15 -18.68
CA VAL A 35 -11.77 15.51 -17.38
C VAL A 35 -10.50 15.71 -16.57
N LYS A 36 -10.64 16.44 -15.46
CA LYS A 36 -9.58 16.58 -14.46
C LYS A 36 -9.49 15.29 -13.63
N CYS A 37 -8.46 14.48 -13.89
CA CYS A 37 -8.04 13.45 -12.95
C CYS A 37 -7.06 14.09 -11.96
N ASP A 38 -7.60 14.78 -10.96
CA ASP A 38 -6.84 15.65 -10.05
C ASP A 38 -5.87 14.90 -9.12
N ASP A 39 -5.99 13.58 -8.98
CA ASP A 39 -5.17 12.75 -8.10
C ASP A 39 -4.04 11.98 -8.84
N TYR A 40 -3.78 12.27 -10.11
CA TYR A 40 -2.75 11.53 -10.88
C TYR A 40 -1.34 11.61 -10.26
N ILE A 41 -0.97 12.79 -9.75
CA ILE A 41 0.33 13.00 -9.10
C ILE A 41 0.41 12.27 -7.75
N GLY A 42 -0.65 12.34 -6.95
CA GLY A 42 -0.74 11.63 -5.67
C GLY A 42 -0.63 10.11 -5.84
N ARG A 43 -1.31 9.57 -6.85
CA ARG A 43 -1.29 8.14 -7.21
C ARG A 43 0.07 7.67 -7.69
N ILE A 44 0.76 8.49 -8.50
CA ILE A 44 2.15 8.20 -8.90
C ILE A 44 3.09 8.24 -7.71
N GLY A 45 2.95 9.22 -6.82
CA GLY A 45 3.75 9.29 -5.58
C GLY A 45 3.57 8.04 -4.73
N MET A 46 2.32 7.65 -4.49
CA MET A 46 2.00 6.43 -3.76
C MET A 46 2.54 5.18 -4.46
N LEU A 47 2.41 5.06 -5.78
CA LEU A 47 3.01 3.96 -6.55
C LEU A 47 4.54 3.94 -6.41
N ALA A 48 5.19 5.10 -6.45
CA ALA A 48 6.64 5.19 -6.33
C ALA A 48 7.12 4.76 -4.95
N GLU A 49 6.43 5.16 -3.88
CA GLU A 49 6.70 4.74 -2.50
C GLU A 49 6.53 3.23 -2.34
N ILE A 50 5.38 2.72 -2.78
CA ILE A 50 5.05 1.29 -2.82
C ILE A 50 6.15 0.54 -3.59
N ASN A 51 6.43 0.91 -4.83
CA ASN A 51 7.42 0.22 -5.66
C ASN A 51 8.84 0.29 -5.10
N HIS A 52 9.27 1.45 -4.57
CA HIS A 52 10.61 1.62 -4.00
C HIS A 52 10.82 0.77 -2.75
N GLN A 53 9.80 0.66 -1.91
CA GLN A 53 9.85 -0.13 -0.68
C GLN A 53 9.62 -1.63 -0.92
N PHE A 54 8.90 -2.00 -1.98
CA PHE A 54 8.44 -3.38 -2.22
C PHE A 54 9.24 -4.13 -3.29
N SER A 55 9.91 -3.44 -4.21
CA SER A 55 10.78 -4.09 -5.21
C SER A 55 11.89 -4.96 -4.59
N PRO A 56 12.47 -4.63 -3.43
CA PRO A 56 13.40 -5.54 -2.74
C PRO A 56 12.71 -6.80 -2.21
N ALA A 57 11.49 -6.69 -1.65
CA ALA A 57 10.77 -7.84 -1.11
C ALA A 57 10.39 -8.84 -2.21
N LEU A 58 9.81 -8.37 -3.32
CA LEU A 58 9.32 -9.23 -4.40
C LEU A 58 10.43 -9.97 -5.17
N GLY A 59 11.67 -9.49 -5.10
CA GLY A 59 12.83 -10.10 -5.77
C GLY A 59 13.55 -11.19 -4.95
N LEU A 60 13.19 -11.37 -3.67
CA LEU A 60 13.87 -12.33 -2.80
C LEU A 60 13.40 -13.76 -3.08
N SER A 61 14.33 -14.68 -3.33
CA SER A 61 14.02 -16.11 -3.53
C SER A 61 13.65 -16.82 -2.24
N ASP A 62 14.23 -16.42 -1.11
CA ASP A 62 13.91 -16.93 0.22
C ASP A 62 12.53 -16.44 0.68
N GLU A 63 11.61 -17.38 0.92
CA GLU A 63 10.22 -17.10 1.28
C GLU A 63 10.08 -16.40 2.63
N ARG A 64 10.88 -16.80 3.62
CA ARG A 64 10.82 -16.23 4.96
C ARG A 64 11.35 -14.80 4.96
N LEU A 65 12.50 -14.58 4.33
CA LEU A 65 13.07 -13.24 4.21
C LEU A 65 12.19 -12.32 3.38
N ARG A 66 11.56 -12.85 2.32
CA ARG A 66 10.55 -12.14 1.51
C ARG A 66 9.40 -11.68 2.39
N GLU A 67 8.85 -12.58 3.20
CA GLU A 67 7.71 -12.28 4.05
C GLU A 67 8.06 -11.29 5.17
N ASP A 68 9.18 -11.48 5.87
CA ASP A 68 9.64 -10.55 6.92
C ASP A 68 9.88 -9.14 6.33
N THR A 69 10.45 -9.07 5.12
CA THR A 69 10.65 -7.80 4.42
C THR A 69 9.31 -7.19 4.02
N ALA A 70 8.36 -7.99 3.55
CA ALA A 70 7.04 -7.53 3.15
C ALA A 70 6.23 -6.97 4.33
N VAL A 71 6.25 -7.65 5.48
CA VAL A 71 5.62 -7.16 6.73
C VAL A 71 6.21 -5.80 7.10
N ARG A 72 7.55 -5.69 7.20
CA ARG A 72 8.20 -4.42 7.54
C ARG A 72 7.86 -3.29 6.57
N ALA A 73 7.75 -3.60 5.29
CA ALA A 73 7.40 -2.61 4.29
C ALA A 73 5.92 -2.18 4.39
N LEU A 74 4.99 -3.10 4.66
CA LEU A 74 3.59 -2.77 4.97
C LEU A 74 3.48 -1.91 6.23
N GLU A 75 4.22 -2.24 7.30
CA GLU A 75 4.22 -1.46 8.54
C GLU A 75 4.71 -0.03 8.28
N TRP A 76 5.83 0.11 7.59
CA TRP A 76 6.38 1.42 7.24
C TRP A 76 5.43 2.22 6.35
N GLN A 77 4.87 1.59 5.30
CA GLN A 77 3.91 2.27 4.43
C GLN A 77 2.69 2.73 5.22
N TRP A 78 2.16 1.91 6.13
CA TRP A 78 1.05 2.32 6.98
C TRP A 78 1.41 3.52 7.86
N GLN A 79 2.60 3.50 8.47
CA GLN A 79 3.10 4.59 9.31
C GLN A 79 3.18 5.92 8.57
N VAL A 80 3.74 5.94 7.36
CA VAL A 80 3.98 7.18 6.60
C VAL A 80 2.79 7.60 5.73
N ALA A 81 1.85 6.69 5.46
CA ALA A 81 0.69 6.95 4.63
C ALA A 81 -0.22 8.05 5.22
N SER A 82 -0.72 8.92 4.34
CA SER A 82 -1.82 9.84 4.66
C SER A 82 -3.10 9.07 4.99
N ALA A 83 -4.08 9.75 5.61
CA ALA A 83 -5.38 9.15 5.89
C ALA A 83 -6.07 8.65 4.60
N GLU A 84 -5.94 9.38 3.49
CA GLU A 84 -6.46 8.99 2.19
C GLU A 84 -5.78 7.74 1.64
N ALA A 85 -4.45 7.66 1.74
CA ALA A 85 -3.69 6.47 1.32
C ALA A 85 -4.07 5.24 2.16
N ARG A 86 -4.25 5.38 3.48
CA ARG A 86 -4.72 4.28 4.35
C ARG A 86 -6.14 3.83 4.01
N ALA A 87 -7.04 4.77 3.72
CA ALA A 87 -8.39 4.45 3.26
C ALA A 87 -8.35 3.68 1.93
N TRP A 88 -7.49 4.10 1.01
CA TRP A 88 -7.29 3.39 -0.26
C TRP A 88 -6.72 1.97 -0.06
N ILE A 89 -5.66 1.79 0.76
CA ILE A 89 -5.09 0.48 1.08
C ILE A 89 -6.18 -0.45 1.62
N THR A 90 -6.97 0.05 2.58
CA THR A 90 -8.08 -0.69 3.19
C THR A 90 -9.13 -1.07 2.16
N ALA A 91 -9.51 -0.14 1.28
CA ALA A 91 -10.48 -0.39 0.23
C ALA A 91 -9.99 -1.43 -0.80
N VAL A 92 -8.71 -1.38 -1.19
CA VAL A 92 -8.13 -2.32 -2.16
C VAL A 92 -8.07 -3.72 -1.59
N LEU A 93 -7.52 -3.91 -0.39
CA LEU A 93 -7.45 -5.23 0.25
C LEU A 93 -8.86 -5.77 0.58
N GLY A 94 -9.78 -4.88 0.96
CA GLY A 94 -11.16 -5.24 1.26
C GLY A 94 -11.93 -5.80 0.06
N ARG A 95 -11.58 -5.45 -1.18
CA ARG A 95 -12.20 -6.04 -2.39
C ARG A 95 -11.97 -7.55 -2.49
N ASP A 96 -10.85 -8.03 -1.98
CA ASP A 96 -10.52 -9.45 -1.94
C ASP A 96 -10.94 -10.13 -0.62
N GLY A 97 -11.59 -9.38 0.28
CA GLY A 97 -12.02 -9.85 1.59
C GLY A 97 -10.91 -9.91 2.63
N SER A 98 -9.79 -9.20 2.43
CA SER A 98 -8.69 -9.11 3.38
C SER A 98 -8.65 -7.75 4.09
N SER A 99 -8.20 -7.77 5.34
CA SER A 99 -7.87 -6.57 6.12
C SER A 99 -6.37 -6.36 6.21
N VAL A 100 -5.92 -5.10 6.27
CA VAL A 100 -4.51 -4.78 6.54
C VAL A 100 -4.03 -5.36 7.88
N ALA A 101 -4.93 -5.48 8.87
CA ALA A 101 -4.65 -6.06 10.18
C ALA A 101 -4.39 -7.58 10.15
N GLU A 102 -4.64 -8.25 9.03
CA GLU A 102 -4.24 -9.65 8.82
C GLU A 102 -2.73 -9.79 8.61
N PHE A 103 -2.06 -8.71 8.21
CA PHE A 103 -0.65 -8.71 7.81
C PHE A 103 0.26 -7.95 8.78
N ILE A 104 -0.26 -6.92 9.45
CA ILE A 104 0.50 -6.05 10.36
C ILE A 104 -0.30 -5.70 11.61
N ASP A 105 0.38 -5.37 12.71
CA ASP A 105 -0.24 -4.89 13.95
C ASP A 105 -0.54 -3.38 13.86
N VAL A 106 -1.70 -3.06 13.26
CA VAL A 106 -2.16 -1.68 13.06
C VAL A 106 -2.28 -0.92 14.38
N GLU A 107 -2.83 -1.55 15.42
CA GLU A 107 -3.05 -0.88 16.69
C GLU A 107 -1.72 -0.51 17.38
N ARG A 108 -0.74 -1.42 17.37
CA ARG A 108 0.60 -1.14 17.88
C ARG A 108 1.20 0.05 17.14
N ILE A 109 1.13 0.04 15.82
CA ILE A 109 1.67 1.10 14.97
C ILE A 109 0.99 2.46 15.27
N GLU A 110 -0.34 2.49 15.36
CA GLU A 110 -1.07 3.72 15.66
C GLU A 110 -0.77 4.27 17.05
N ARG A 111 -0.62 3.39 18.05
CA ARG A 111 -0.17 3.77 19.40
C ARG A 111 1.24 4.38 19.38
N GLU A 112 2.17 3.79 18.64
CA GLU A 112 3.53 4.31 18.50
C GLU A 112 3.55 5.67 17.82
N MET A 113 2.78 5.85 16.74
CA MET A 113 2.66 7.14 16.05
C MET A 113 2.08 8.23 16.96
N ALA A 114 1.04 7.91 17.74
CA ALA A 114 0.44 8.86 18.68
C ALA A 114 1.42 9.29 19.77
N ARG A 115 2.28 8.37 20.26
CA ARG A 115 3.35 8.71 21.21
C ARG A 115 4.35 9.69 20.59
N MET A 116 4.85 9.40 19.39
CA MET A 116 5.82 10.25 18.70
C MET A 116 5.27 11.66 18.40
N GLN A 117 3.96 11.80 18.16
CA GLN A 117 3.33 13.10 17.96
C GLN A 117 3.22 13.92 19.25
N ASN A 118 3.03 13.27 20.40
CA ASN A 118 2.97 13.91 21.72
C ASN A 118 4.35 14.26 22.31
N GLU A 119 5.43 13.70 21.75
CA GLU A 119 6.81 13.94 22.15
C GLU A 119 7.53 15.01 21.30
N LYS A 120 6.84 15.61 20.32
CA LYS A 120 7.38 16.77 19.58
C LYS A 120 7.39 18.01 20.48
N PRO A 121 8.55 18.66 20.70
CA PRO A 121 8.67 19.86 21.53
C PRO A 121 7.95 21.09 20.93
#